data_AF-A0A953X648-F1
#
_entry.id   AF-A0A953X648-F1
#
_cell.length_a   1.000
_cell.length_b   1.000
_cell.length_c   1.000
_cell.angle_alpha   90.00
_cell.angle_beta   90.00
_cell.angle_gamma   90.00
#
_symmetry.space_group_name_H-M   'P 1'
#
loop_
_entity.id
_entity.type
_entity.pdbx_description
1 polymer ?
#
loop_
_entity_poly.entity_id
_entity_poly.type
_entity_poly.pdbx_seq_one_letter_code
_entity_poly.pdbx_strand_id
1 'polypeptide(L)'
;ELVDHYTYVIAGDGCLMEGISHEAIDMAGHMKLGRLIVFWDDNSITIDGATDVSTSTRQTARFEASGWHVQSVDGHDREAVARAIEAARADVRPSLIACKTVIGYGAPTKQGTSSTHGEPLGDDEIAATRKALGWAYPPFEIPDDIRSAWRAIATRGAKSRTAWEMRLAESEHGAALTSALAEPDAGTLKAAIAAHKRKLSADAPKVATRKASQMALEVINETLPNTVGGSADLTGSNNTKTSGMAAVTPNDYSGRYIHYGVREHGM
;
A
#
# COMPACT_ATOMS: atom_id res chain seq x y z
N GLU A 1 16.02 -14.22 -5.33
CA GLU A 1 14.96 -14.10 -4.31
C GLU A 1 13.58 -14.34 -4.92
N LEU A 2 12.63 -14.86 -4.14
CA LEU A 2 11.27 -15.19 -4.59
C LEU A 2 10.24 -14.11 -4.30
N VAL A 3 10.42 -13.30 -3.25
CA VAL A 3 9.52 -12.19 -2.89
C VAL A 3 10.37 -10.92 -2.81
N ASP A 4 10.43 -10.20 -3.93
CA ASP A 4 11.27 -9.02 -4.11
C ASP A 4 10.56 -8.08 -5.09
N HIS A 5 9.75 -7.16 -4.56
CA HIS A 5 9.05 -6.16 -5.36
C HIS A 5 8.88 -4.87 -4.55
N TYR A 6 8.41 -3.83 -5.22
CA TYR A 6 8.03 -2.55 -4.61
C TYR A 6 6.50 -2.45 -4.52
N THR A 7 6.05 -1.55 -3.66
CA THR A 7 4.66 -1.11 -3.55
C THR A 7 4.61 0.38 -3.85
N TYR A 8 3.87 0.76 -4.89
CA TYR A 8 3.71 2.15 -5.30
C TYR A 8 2.30 2.64 -4.98
N VAL A 9 2.20 3.86 -4.46
CA VAL A 9 0.93 4.52 -4.12
C VAL A 9 0.89 5.89 -4.78
N ILE A 10 -0.25 6.27 -5.35
CA ILE A 10 -0.53 7.66 -5.74
C ILE A 10 -1.56 8.20 -4.75
N ALA A 11 -1.25 9.31 -4.10
CA ALA A 11 -2.10 9.99 -3.14
C ALA A 11 -2.28 11.46 -3.53
N GLY A 12 -3.45 12.02 -3.22
CA GLY A 12 -3.70 13.46 -3.35
C GLY A 12 -3.77 14.15 -1.98
N ASP A 13 -4.04 15.44 -1.98
CA ASP A 13 -4.16 16.25 -0.77
C ASP A 13 -5.20 15.70 0.21
N GLY A 14 -6.38 15.31 -0.29
CA GLY A 14 -7.44 14.72 0.54
C GLY A 14 -6.98 13.48 1.30
N CYS A 15 -6.24 12.57 0.65
CA CYS A 15 -5.68 11.39 1.31
C CYS A 15 -4.75 11.78 2.46
N LEU A 16 -3.95 12.84 2.30
CA LEU A 16 -2.99 13.29 3.30
C LEU A 16 -3.59 14.20 4.39
N MET A 17 -4.86 14.60 4.25
CA MET A 17 -5.64 15.25 5.31
C MET A 17 -6.34 14.23 6.23
N GLU A 18 -6.61 13.03 5.73
CA GLU A 18 -7.29 11.99 6.51
C GLU A 18 -6.42 11.43 7.64
N GLY A 19 -7.03 11.28 8.82
CA GLY A 19 -6.35 10.80 10.04
C GLY A 19 -5.76 9.40 9.89
N ILE A 20 -6.43 8.51 9.14
CA ILE A 20 -5.93 7.16 8.84
C ILE A 20 -4.57 7.20 8.12
N SER A 21 -4.31 8.23 7.30
CA SER A 21 -3.02 8.36 6.63
C SER A 21 -1.90 8.63 7.63
N HIS A 22 -2.16 9.41 8.69
CA HIS A 22 -1.17 9.67 9.73
C HIS A 22 -0.79 8.38 10.46
N GLU A 23 -1.77 7.56 10.82
CA GLU A 23 -1.53 6.25 11.44
C GLU A 23 -0.66 5.35 10.55
N ALA A 24 -1.00 5.24 9.26
CA ALA A 24 -0.26 4.41 8.32
C ALA A 24 1.15 4.94 8.02
N ILE A 25 1.32 6.26 7.88
CA ILE A 25 2.62 6.91 7.61
C ILE A 25 3.58 6.70 8.78
N ASP A 26 3.09 6.87 10.00
CA ASP A 26 3.87 6.63 11.22
C ASP A 26 4.25 5.15 11.35
N MET A 27 3.30 4.24 11.15
CA MET A 27 3.58 2.79 11.19
C MET A 27 4.59 2.35 10.13
N ALA A 28 4.44 2.80 8.87
CA ALA A 28 5.35 2.43 7.79
C ALA A 28 6.78 2.94 8.02
N GLY A 29 6.91 4.15 8.58
CA GLY A 29 8.17 4.73 8.99
C GLY A 29 8.82 3.94 10.12
N HIS A 30 8.06 3.65 11.18
CA HIS A 30 8.51 2.79 12.28
C HIS A 30 9.00 1.43 11.77
N MET A 31 8.22 0.79 10.89
CA MET A 31 8.51 -0.51 10.30
C MET A 31 9.58 -0.47 9.21
N LYS A 32 10.17 0.69 8.86
CA LYS A 32 11.23 0.83 7.85
C LYS A 32 10.88 0.15 6.51
N LEU A 33 9.68 0.38 6.00
CA LEU A 33 9.20 -0.24 4.78
C LEU A 33 9.84 0.38 3.52
N GLY A 34 11.15 0.17 3.30
CA GLY A 34 11.92 0.76 2.19
C GLY A 34 11.45 0.43 0.77
N ARG A 35 10.52 -0.52 0.63
CA ARG A 35 9.90 -0.89 -0.64
C ARG A 35 8.57 -0.17 -0.90
N LEU A 36 8.12 0.68 0.03
CA LEU A 36 6.93 1.53 -0.11
C LEU A 36 7.34 2.91 -0.65
N ILE A 37 6.80 3.27 -1.81
CA ILE A 37 7.05 4.55 -2.47
C ILE A 37 5.70 5.21 -2.75
N VAL A 38 5.48 6.38 -2.14
CA VAL A 38 4.27 7.19 -2.29
C VAL A 38 4.59 8.38 -3.19
N PHE A 39 3.81 8.54 -4.26
CA PHE A 39 3.74 9.77 -5.03
C PHE A 39 2.60 10.61 -4.48
N TRP A 40 2.91 11.79 -3.99
CA TRP A 40 1.88 12.78 -3.67
C TRP A 40 1.72 13.72 -4.85
N ASP A 41 0.53 13.71 -5.45
CA ASP A 41 0.12 14.74 -6.41
C ASP A 41 -0.15 16.05 -5.65
N ASP A 42 0.91 16.83 -5.44
CA ASP A 42 0.87 18.15 -4.80
C ASP A 42 0.39 19.19 -5.83
N ASN A 43 -0.92 19.20 -6.08
CA ASN A 43 -1.54 20.14 -7.01
C ASN A 43 -2.14 21.38 -6.31
N SER A 44 -2.13 21.41 -4.97
CA SER A 44 -2.65 22.51 -4.12
C SER A 44 -4.15 22.78 -4.24
N ILE A 45 -4.94 21.84 -4.75
CA ILE A 45 -6.38 21.97 -4.94
C ILE A 45 -7.12 20.79 -4.29
N THR A 46 -8.16 21.13 -3.54
CA THR A 46 -9.22 20.21 -3.10
C THR A 46 -10.55 20.59 -3.76
N ILE A 47 -11.63 19.88 -3.42
CA ILE A 47 -12.97 20.16 -3.95
C ILE A 47 -13.40 21.61 -3.68
N ASP A 48 -13.17 22.11 -2.47
CA ASP A 48 -13.60 23.46 -2.06
C ASP A 48 -12.65 24.58 -2.53
N GLY A 49 -11.64 24.26 -3.34
CA GLY A 49 -10.67 25.24 -3.85
C GLY A 49 -9.25 24.95 -3.39
N ALA A 50 -8.47 26.02 -3.17
CA ALA A 50 -7.08 25.91 -2.75
C ALA A 50 -6.95 25.20 -1.40
N THR A 51 -5.87 24.41 -1.23
CA THR A 51 -5.61 23.67 0.01
C THR A 51 -5.42 24.57 1.23
N ASP A 52 -4.96 25.82 1.03
CA ASP A 52 -4.71 26.79 2.10
C ASP A 52 -6.00 27.27 2.81
N VAL A 53 -7.18 26.99 2.24
CA VAL A 53 -8.47 27.26 2.86
C VAL A 53 -8.73 26.36 4.08
N SER A 54 -8.20 25.13 4.08
CA SER A 54 -8.52 24.11 5.10
C SER A 54 -7.33 23.41 5.74
N THR A 55 -6.11 23.59 5.21
CA THR A 55 -4.90 23.02 5.81
C THR A 55 -3.69 23.94 5.72
N SER A 56 -2.83 23.85 6.73
CA SER A 56 -1.49 24.47 6.75
C SER A 56 -0.39 23.45 7.07
N THR A 57 -0.72 22.16 6.99
CA THR A 57 0.22 21.07 7.31
C THR A 57 1.33 21.00 6.28
N ARG A 58 2.58 21.09 6.74
CA ARG A 58 3.76 20.81 5.91
C ARG A 58 3.91 19.30 5.74
N GLN A 59 3.31 18.74 4.69
CA GLN A 59 3.26 17.29 4.48
C GLN A 59 4.67 16.67 4.38
N THR A 60 5.60 17.29 3.65
CA THR A 60 7.00 16.83 3.57
C THR A 60 7.64 16.71 4.96
N ALA A 61 7.52 17.75 5.79
CA ALA A 61 8.05 17.74 7.15
C ALA A 61 7.37 16.69 8.05
N ARG A 62 6.07 16.43 7.86
CA ARG A 62 5.34 15.38 8.58
C ARG A 62 5.88 14.00 8.24
N PHE A 63 6.14 13.72 6.98
CA PHE A 63 6.75 12.45 6.54
C PHE A 63 8.20 12.30 7.03
N GLU A 64 9.00 13.35 6.94
CA GLU A 64 10.37 13.37 7.50
C GLU A 64 10.37 13.05 8.99
N ALA A 65 9.45 13.66 9.75
CA ALA A 65 9.29 13.40 11.19
C ALA A 65 8.90 11.94 11.48
N SER A 66 8.16 11.28 10.58
CA SER A 66 7.83 9.85 10.65
C SER A 66 8.94 8.94 10.11
N GLY A 67 10.14 9.45 9.82
CA GLY A 67 11.28 8.61 9.42
C GLY A 67 11.30 8.22 7.94
N TRP A 68 10.64 8.98 7.07
CA TRP A 68 10.63 8.75 5.64
C TRP A 68 11.80 9.42 4.92
N HIS A 69 12.17 8.89 3.77
CA HIS A 69 12.92 9.61 2.75
C HIS A 69 11.95 10.50 1.96
N VAL A 70 12.24 11.79 1.84
CA VAL A 70 11.33 12.75 1.21
C VAL A 70 12.04 13.49 0.10
N GLN A 71 11.38 13.59 -1.05
CA GLN A 71 11.84 14.32 -2.23
C GLN A 71 10.73 15.22 -2.74
N SER A 72 11.10 16.31 -3.41
CA SER A 72 10.17 17.17 -4.15
C SER A 72 10.67 17.36 -5.57
N VAL A 73 9.78 17.20 -6.55
CA VAL A 73 10.10 17.31 -7.99
C VAL A 73 9.01 18.08 -8.72
N ASP A 74 9.35 18.67 -9.86
CA ASP A 74 8.35 19.06 -10.84
C ASP A 74 7.69 17.78 -11.41
N GLY A 75 6.40 17.60 -11.12
CA GLY A 75 5.65 16.43 -11.56
C GLY A 75 5.37 16.39 -13.06
N HIS A 76 5.59 17.51 -13.78
CA HIS A 76 5.51 17.58 -15.24
C HIS A 76 6.85 17.27 -15.93
N ASP A 77 7.96 17.26 -15.18
CA ASP A 77 9.27 16.79 -15.67
C ASP A 77 9.42 15.27 -15.47
N ARG A 78 9.17 14.53 -16.55
CA ARG A 78 9.27 13.05 -16.59
C ARG A 78 10.65 12.53 -16.18
N GLU A 79 11.72 13.24 -16.52
CA GLU A 79 13.08 12.81 -16.19
C GLU A 79 13.39 13.08 -14.70
N ALA A 80 12.86 14.17 -14.13
CA ALA A 80 12.95 14.43 -12.70
C ALA A 80 12.22 13.35 -11.88
N VAL A 81 11.00 12.98 -12.29
CA VAL A 81 10.24 11.90 -11.66
C VAL A 81 10.98 10.57 -11.77
N ALA A 82 11.54 10.23 -12.94
CA ALA A 82 12.31 9.00 -13.12
C ALA A 82 13.54 8.94 -12.19
N ARG A 83 14.30 10.03 -12.08
CA ARG A 83 15.44 10.11 -11.14
C ARG A 83 15.00 9.97 -9.69
N ALA A 84 13.89 10.59 -9.30
CA ALA A 84 13.37 10.49 -7.94
C ALA A 84 12.91 9.06 -7.59
N ILE A 85 12.35 8.32 -8.55
CA ILE A 85 12.01 6.90 -8.36
C ILE A 85 13.26 6.07 -8.11
N GLU A 86 14.33 6.26 -8.88
CA GLU A 86 15.59 5.53 -8.67
C GLU A 86 16.24 5.88 -7.33
N ALA A 87 16.22 7.16 -6.92
CA ALA A 87 16.68 7.57 -5.60
C ALA A 87 15.84 6.95 -4.47
N ALA A 88 14.51 6.90 -4.62
CA ALA A 88 13.61 6.26 -3.66
C ALA A 88 13.85 4.75 -3.54
N ARG A 89 14.12 4.07 -4.66
CA ARG A 89 14.43 2.63 -4.69
C ARG A 89 15.75 2.28 -4.00
N ALA A 90 16.68 3.24 -3.93
CA ALA A 90 18.00 3.07 -3.32
C ALA A 90 18.03 3.42 -1.82
N ASP A 91 17.00 4.09 -1.29
CA ASP A 91 16.90 4.40 0.14
C ASP A 91 16.31 3.20 0.91
N VAL A 92 16.77 3.03 2.16
CA VAL A 92 16.29 1.95 3.04
C VAL A 92 14.99 2.30 3.75
N ARG A 93 14.60 3.58 3.77
CA ARG A 93 13.37 4.10 4.36
C ARG A 93 12.23 4.09 3.34
N PRO A 94 10.96 4.03 3.80
CA PRO A 94 9.85 4.32 2.90
C PRO A 94 10.00 5.74 2.33
N SER A 95 9.55 5.93 1.09
CA SER A 95 9.81 7.19 0.35
C SER A 95 8.52 7.93 -0.02
N LEU A 96 8.52 9.24 0.20
CA LEU A 96 7.55 10.18 -0.36
C LEU A 96 8.22 10.97 -1.49
N ILE A 97 7.60 10.99 -2.66
CA ILE A 97 7.94 11.88 -3.76
C ILE A 97 6.78 12.86 -3.91
N ALA A 98 6.98 14.10 -3.44
CA ALA A 98 6.05 15.19 -3.64
C ALA A 98 6.20 15.71 -5.08
N CYS A 99 5.25 15.34 -5.94
CA CYS A 99 5.20 15.73 -7.33
C CYS A 99 4.40 17.03 -7.42
N LYS A 100 5.08 18.16 -7.62
CA LYS A 100 4.40 19.43 -7.82
C LYS A 100 3.75 19.44 -9.20
N THR A 101 2.41 19.46 -9.26
CA THR A 101 1.67 19.47 -10.53
C THR A 101 0.70 20.65 -10.62
N VAL A 102 -0.04 20.70 -11.72
CA VAL A 102 -1.14 21.64 -11.96
C VAL A 102 -2.35 20.78 -12.31
N ILE A 103 -3.40 20.82 -11.47
CA ILE A 103 -4.63 20.08 -11.74
C ILE A 103 -5.24 20.54 -13.07
N GLY A 104 -5.74 19.60 -13.89
CA GLY A 104 -6.31 19.92 -15.19
C GLY A 104 -5.31 20.53 -16.20
N TYR A 105 -4.01 20.27 -16.03
CA TYR A 105 -2.95 20.79 -16.91
C TYR A 105 -3.31 20.70 -18.40
N GLY A 106 -3.14 21.83 -19.09
CA GLY A 106 -3.45 21.97 -20.52
C GLY A 106 -4.84 22.56 -20.80
N ALA A 107 -5.77 22.55 -19.82
CA ALA A 107 -7.07 23.21 -19.93
C ALA A 107 -6.90 24.73 -19.84
N PRO A 108 -6.97 25.50 -20.94
CA PRO A 108 -6.51 26.89 -20.96
C PRO A 108 -7.26 27.83 -20.02
N THR A 109 -8.54 27.55 -19.75
CA THR A 109 -9.37 28.39 -18.87
C THR A 109 -9.61 27.77 -17.50
N LYS A 110 -9.45 26.45 -17.36
CA LYS A 110 -9.78 25.73 -16.13
C LYS A 110 -8.59 25.17 -15.33
N GLN A 111 -7.39 25.00 -15.93
CA GLN A 111 -6.26 24.40 -15.21
C GLN A 111 -5.89 25.17 -13.92
N GLY A 112 -5.46 24.45 -12.89
CA GLY A 112 -5.11 25.03 -11.59
C GLY A 112 -6.32 25.44 -10.74
N THR A 113 -7.54 25.05 -11.12
CA THR A 113 -8.77 25.38 -10.38
C THR A 113 -9.53 24.13 -9.98
N SER A 114 -10.31 24.22 -8.89
CA SER A 114 -11.19 23.13 -8.42
C SER A 114 -12.28 22.73 -9.43
N SER A 115 -12.59 23.58 -10.40
CA SER A 115 -13.52 23.24 -11.50
C SER A 115 -13.03 22.07 -12.37
N THR A 116 -11.75 21.71 -12.32
CA THR A 116 -11.23 20.53 -13.04
C THR A 116 -11.26 19.25 -12.23
N HIS A 117 -11.70 19.31 -10.96
CA HIS A 117 -11.66 18.16 -10.05
C HIS A 117 -12.79 17.16 -10.29
N GLY A 118 -14.04 17.65 -10.38
CA GLY A 118 -15.24 16.81 -10.27
C GLY A 118 -16.22 16.89 -11.43
N GLU A 119 -15.95 17.69 -12.46
CA GLU A 119 -16.86 17.90 -13.59
C GLU A 119 -16.16 17.71 -14.95
N PRO A 120 -16.91 17.30 -15.99
CA PRO A 120 -16.40 17.34 -17.36
C PRO A 120 -15.95 18.75 -17.76
N LEU A 121 -14.88 18.84 -18.56
CA LEU A 121 -14.37 20.14 -19.02
C LEU A 121 -15.38 20.91 -19.89
N GLY A 122 -16.21 20.19 -20.67
CA GLY A 122 -17.10 20.75 -21.69
C GLY A 122 -16.44 20.79 -23.08
N ASP A 123 -17.25 20.71 -24.13
CA ASP A 123 -16.75 20.49 -25.51
C ASP A 123 -15.77 21.58 -25.98
N ASP A 124 -16.06 22.85 -25.67
CA ASP A 124 -15.20 23.98 -26.03
C ASP A 124 -13.83 23.90 -25.34
N GLU A 125 -13.82 23.60 -24.03
CA GLU A 125 -12.59 23.47 -23.24
C GLU A 125 -11.80 22.22 -23.66
N ILE A 126 -12.48 21.12 -24.01
CA ILE A 126 -11.84 19.92 -24.56
C ILE A 126 -11.13 20.25 -25.88
N ALA A 127 -11.79 20.96 -26.80
CA ALA A 127 -11.19 21.35 -28.07
C ALA A 127 -9.98 22.29 -27.87
N ALA A 128 -10.11 23.25 -26.95
CA ALA A 128 -9.02 24.15 -26.59
C ALA A 128 -7.83 23.42 -25.95
N THR A 129 -8.10 22.48 -25.04
CA THR A 129 -7.09 21.63 -24.39
C THR A 129 -6.33 20.80 -25.41
N ARG A 130 -7.03 20.14 -26.34
CA ARG A 130 -6.41 19.38 -27.43
C ARG A 130 -5.49 20.24 -28.27
N LYS A 131 -5.93 21.44 -28.64
CA LYS A 131 -5.09 22.41 -29.38
C LYS A 131 -3.86 22.82 -28.58
N ALA A 132 -4.01 23.11 -27.28
CA ALA A 132 -2.92 23.52 -26.40
C ALA A 132 -1.86 22.43 -26.23
N LEU A 133 -2.28 21.16 -26.16
CA LEU A 133 -1.39 20.00 -26.04
C LEU A 133 -0.87 19.47 -27.39
N GLY A 134 -1.25 20.09 -28.51
CA GLY A 134 -0.90 19.60 -29.84
C GLY A 134 -1.51 18.23 -30.19
N TRP A 135 -2.63 17.88 -29.57
CA TRP A 135 -3.30 16.59 -29.75
C TRP A 135 -4.27 16.63 -30.94
N ALA A 136 -3.84 16.10 -32.08
CA ALA A 136 -4.61 16.11 -33.32
C ALA A 136 -5.60 14.94 -33.49
N TYR A 137 -5.53 13.92 -32.62
CA TYR A 137 -6.32 12.71 -32.78
C TYR A 137 -7.77 12.90 -32.28
N PRO A 138 -8.76 12.22 -32.88
CA PRO A 138 -10.15 12.15 -32.41
C PRO A 138 -10.33 11.62 -30.96
N PRO A 139 -11.56 11.69 -30.40
CA PRO A 139 -11.88 11.01 -29.14
C PRO A 139 -11.65 9.50 -29.21
N PHE A 140 -11.07 8.94 -28.15
CA PHE A 140 -10.81 7.50 -27.99
C PHE A 140 -9.87 6.86 -29.04
N GLU A 141 -9.12 7.67 -29.78
CA GLU A 141 -8.07 7.18 -30.66
C GLU A 141 -6.74 7.12 -29.90
N ILE A 142 -6.06 5.97 -29.99
CA ILE A 142 -4.73 5.76 -29.44
C ILE A 142 -3.76 5.61 -30.61
N PRO A 143 -2.82 6.58 -30.80
CA PRO A 143 -1.77 6.51 -31.80
C PRO A 143 -0.95 5.22 -31.72
N ASP A 144 -0.50 4.71 -32.87
CA ASP A 144 0.17 3.42 -32.96
C ASP A 144 1.52 3.37 -32.23
N ASP A 145 2.27 4.46 -32.24
CA ASP A 145 3.53 4.61 -31.53
C ASP A 145 3.31 4.53 -30.01
N ILE A 146 2.31 5.23 -29.47
CA ILE A 146 1.93 5.17 -28.06
C ILE A 146 1.49 3.75 -27.69
N ARG A 147 0.59 3.16 -28.47
CA ARG A 147 0.11 1.78 -28.27
C ARG A 147 1.27 0.78 -28.28
N SER A 148 2.22 0.95 -29.20
CA SER A 148 3.39 0.07 -29.31
C SER A 148 4.32 0.22 -28.11
N ALA A 149 4.56 1.44 -27.63
CA ALA A 149 5.36 1.70 -26.44
C ALA A 149 4.76 1.01 -25.19
N TRP A 150 3.44 1.08 -25.01
CA TRP A 150 2.76 0.38 -23.91
C TRP A 150 2.84 -1.15 -24.03
N ARG A 151 2.68 -1.70 -25.25
CA ARG A 151 2.83 -3.15 -25.48
C ARG A 151 4.24 -3.64 -25.19
N ALA A 152 5.27 -2.85 -25.47
CA ALA A 152 6.65 -3.20 -25.17
C ALA A 152 6.89 -3.42 -23.65
N ILE A 153 6.18 -2.68 -22.79
CA ILE A 153 6.22 -2.88 -21.33
C ILE A 153 5.69 -4.28 -20.97
N ALA A 154 4.56 -4.70 -21.54
CA ALA A 154 3.99 -6.02 -21.32
C ALA A 154 4.94 -7.14 -21.78
N THR A 155 5.54 -7.00 -22.97
CA THR A 155 6.54 -7.95 -23.49
C THR A 155 7.74 -8.07 -22.56
N ARG A 156 8.23 -6.95 -21.99
CA ARG A 156 9.30 -6.96 -20.98
C ARG A 156 8.87 -7.71 -19.72
N GLY A 157 7.66 -7.44 -19.23
CA GLY A 157 7.11 -8.08 -18.02
C GLY A 157 6.97 -9.60 -18.15
N ALA A 158 6.58 -10.10 -19.33
CA ALA A 158 6.50 -11.54 -19.61
C ALA A 158 7.84 -12.25 -19.38
N LYS A 159 8.95 -11.66 -19.84
CA LYS A 159 10.29 -12.22 -19.62
C LYS A 159 10.64 -12.27 -18.13
N SER A 160 10.39 -11.19 -17.39
CA SER A 160 10.64 -11.16 -15.95
C SER A 160 9.81 -12.19 -15.18
N ARG A 161 8.56 -12.41 -15.60
CA ARG A 161 7.67 -13.42 -15.03
C ARG A 161 8.18 -14.83 -15.27
N THR A 162 8.49 -15.20 -16.52
CA THR A 162 9.05 -16.52 -16.83
C THR A 162 10.35 -16.77 -16.07
N ALA A 163 11.23 -15.76 -15.98
CA ALA A 163 12.45 -15.87 -15.19
C ALA A 163 12.17 -16.11 -13.69
N TRP A 164 11.13 -15.48 -13.14
CA TRP A 164 10.71 -15.71 -11.75
C TRP A 164 10.12 -17.10 -11.55
N GLU A 165 9.32 -17.61 -12.49
CA GLU A 165 8.74 -18.96 -12.42
C GLU A 165 9.81 -20.05 -12.42
N MET A 166 10.87 -19.89 -13.22
CA MET A 166 12.02 -20.79 -13.18
C MET A 166 12.71 -20.76 -11.81
N ARG A 167 12.97 -19.56 -11.26
CA ARG A 167 13.55 -19.43 -9.90
C ARG A 167 12.66 -20.06 -8.83
N LEU A 168 11.35 -19.92 -8.95
CA LEU A 168 10.39 -20.54 -8.02
C LEU A 168 10.47 -22.06 -8.08
N ALA A 169 10.50 -22.64 -9.28
CA ALA A 169 10.56 -24.08 -9.48
C ALA A 169 11.87 -24.70 -8.98
N GLU A 170 12.99 -23.96 -9.05
CA GLU A 170 14.33 -24.43 -8.65
C GLU A 170 14.67 -24.14 -7.17
N SER A 171 13.94 -23.25 -6.51
CA SER A 171 14.25 -22.80 -5.15
C SER A 171 13.84 -23.82 -4.09
N GLU A 172 14.72 -24.07 -3.11
CA GLU A 172 14.41 -24.88 -1.91
C GLU A 172 13.24 -24.31 -1.09
N HIS A 173 13.03 -22.99 -1.15
CA HIS A 173 11.91 -22.30 -0.50
C HIS A 173 10.62 -22.25 -1.35
N GLY A 174 10.61 -22.81 -2.57
CA GLY A 174 9.48 -22.70 -3.49
C GLY A 174 8.19 -23.30 -2.92
N ALA A 175 8.27 -24.52 -2.37
CA ALA A 175 7.15 -25.19 -1.74
C ALA A 175 6.59 -24.42 -0.53
N ALA A 176 7.48 -23.84 0.29
CA ALA A 176 7.08 -23.04 1.45
C ALA A 176 6.32 -21.77 1.04
N LEU A 177 6.79 -21.05 0.01
CA LEU A 177 6.10 -19.88 -0.52
C LEU A 177 4.75 -20.25 -1.13
N THR A 178 4.68 -21.32 -1.93
CA THR A 178 3.41 -21.80 -2.50
C THR A 178 2.42 -22.16 -1.40
N SER A 179 2.88 -22.83 -0.33
CA SER A 179 2.03 -23.16 0.82
C SER A 179 1.57 -21.92 1.59
N ALA A 180 2.41 -20.88 1.71
CA ALA A 180 2.04 -19.64 2.40
C ALA A 180 0.97 -18.84 1.62
N LEU A 181 1.02 -18.89 0.30
CA LEU A 181 0.07 -18.24 -0.61
C LEU A 181 -1.19 -19.06 -0.88
N ALA A 182 -1.20 -20.34 -0.51
CA ALA A 182 -2.36 -21.20 -0.70
C ALA A 182 -3.52 -20.81 0.22
N GLU A 183 -4.74 -21.16 -0.20
CA GLU A 183 -5.90 -21.05 0.67
C GLU A 183 -5.70 -21.88 1.94
N PRO A 184 -6.20 -21.43 3.11
CA PRO A 184 -6.11 -22.21 4.34
C PRO A 184 -6.73 -23.60 4.17
N ASP A 185 -6.07 -24.63 4.71
CA ASP A 185 -6.64 -25.98 4.75
C ASP A 185 -7.83 -26.03 5.72
N ALA A 186 -9.01 -25.74 5.18
CA ALA A 186 -10.26 -25.72 5.91
C ALA A 186 -10.61 -27.09 6.51
N GLY A 187 -10.17 -28.19 5.89
CA GLY A 187 -10.39 -29.55 6.38
C GLY A 187 -9.61 -29.81 7.65
N THR A 188 -8.31 -29.56 7.62
CA THR A 188 -7.41 -29.69 8.77
C THR A 188 -7.82 -28.75 9.90
N LEU A 189 -8.14 -27.49 9.59
CA LEU A 189 -8.63 -26.53 10.60
C LEU A 189 -9.94 -27.00 11.24
N LYS A 190 -10.91 -27.47 10.45
CA LYS A 190 -12.19 -27.96 10.97
C LYS A 190 -12.00 -29.16 11.91
N ALA A 191 -11.09 -30.06 11.57
CA ALA A 191 -10.77 -31.21 12.41
C ALA A 191 -10.13 -30.77 13.75
N ALA A 192 -9.15 -29.86 13.70
CA ALA A 192 -8.47 -29.32 14.87
C ALA A 192 -9.44 -28.59 15.81
N ILE A 193 -10.29 -27.72 15.26
CA ILE A 193 -11.31 -27.00 16.03
C ILE A 193 -12.37 -27.95 16.60
N ALA A 194 -12.78 -28.99 15.87
CA ALA A 194 -13.71 -30.00 16.39
C ALA A 194 -13.12 -30.76 17.59
N ALA A 195 -11.83 -31.10 17.55
CA ALA A 195 -11.12 -31.70 18.67
C ALA A 195 -11.05 -30.74 19.87
N HIS A 196 -10.70 -29.48 19.63
CA HIS A 196 -10.66 -28.44 20.66
C HIS A 196 -12.03 -28.26 21.35
N LYS A 197 -13.12 -28.20 20.59
CA LYS A 197 -14.49 -28.10 21.16
C LYS A 197 -14.84 -29.31 22.04
N ARG A 198 -14.49 -30.53 21.63
CA ARG A 198 -14.73 -31.73 22.44
C ARG A 198 -13.99 -31.64 23.78
N LYS A 199 -12.73 -31.22 23.75
CA LYS A 199 -11.92 -31.00 24.97
C LYS A 199 -12.55 -29.93 25.88
N LEU A 200 -12.90 -28.76 25.33
CA LEU A 200 -13.57 -27.71 26.09
C LEU A 200 -14.88 -28.17 26.75
N SER A 201 -15.67 -28.97 26.03
CA SER A 201 -16.94 -29.51 26.57
C SER A 201 -16.72 -30.51 27.70
N ALA A 202 -15.63 -31.27 27.68
CA ALA A 202 -15.30 -32.22 28.74
C ALA A 202 -14.68 -31.53 29.96
N ASP A 203 -13.72 -30.64 29.73
CA ASP A 203 -12.97 -29.96 30.79
C ASP A 203 -13.80 -28.85 31.48
N ALA A 204 -14.79 -28.29 30.76
CA ALA A 204 -15.67 -27.20 31.22
C ALA A 204 -14.94 -26.06 31.98
N PRO A 205 -13.86 -25.49 31.41
CA PRO A 205 -13.05 -24.51 32.13
C PRO A 205 -13.82 -23.21 32.37
N LYS A 206 -13.66 -22.62 33.56
CA LYS A 206 -14.20 -21.29 33.90
C LYS A 206 -13.24 -20.20 33.41
N VAL A 207 -13.47 -19.70 32.20
CA VAL A 207 -12.66 -18.64 31.59
C VAL A 207 -13.54 -17.56 30.96
N ALA A 208 -13.04 -16.33 30.89
CA ALA A 208 -13.71 -15.27 30.13
C ALA A 208 -13.69 -15.55 28.63
N THR A 209 -14.66 -15.05 27.87
CA THR A 209 -14.78 -15.28 26.42
C THR A 209 -13.55 -14.80 25.64
N ARG A 210 -12.92 -13.68 26.04
CA ARG A 210 -11.63 -13.24 25.46
C ARG A 210 -10.51 -14.27 25.64
N LYS A 211 -10.49 -15.00 26.75
CA LYS A 211 -9.52 -16.07 26.99
C LYS A 211 -9.87 -17.31 26.17
N ALA A 212 -11.16 -17.63 26.04
CA ALA A 212 -11.63 -18.68 25.14
C ALA A 212 -11.27 -18.36 23.67
N SER A 213 -11.34 -17.09 23.25
CA SER A 213 -10.86 -16.62 21.94
C SER A 213 -9.36 -16.90 21.77
N GLN A 214 -8.52 -16.53 22.73
CA GLN A 214 -7.09 -16.86 22.70
C GLN A 214 -6.85 -18.36 22.57
N MET A 215 -7.60 -19.18 23.33
CA MET A 215 -7.48 -20.64 23.26
C MET A 215 -7.83 -21.19 21.87
N ALA A 216 -8.81 -20.59 21.18
CA ALA A 216 -9.11 -20.91 19.79
C ALA A 216 -8.01 -20.42 18.84
N LEU A 217 -7.45 -19.23 19.07
CA LEU A 217 -6.32 -18.70 18.30
C LEU A 217 -5.08 -19.60 18.41
N GLU A 218 -4.79 -20.19 19.58
CA GLU A 218 -3.67 -21.15 19.72
C GLU A 218 -3.84 -22.30 18.72
N VAL A 219 -5.04 -22.89 18.65
CA VAL A 219 -5.35 -23.97 17.69
C VAL A 219 -5.22 -23.50 16.25
N ILE A 220 -5.76 -22.32 15.94
CA ILE A 220 -5.72 -21.75 14.58
C ILE A 220 -4.26 -21.52 14.12
N ASN A 221 -3.45 -20.88 14.96
CA ASN A 221 -2.08 -20.49 14.63
C ASN A 221 -1.08 -21.65 14.64
N GLU A 222 -1.36 -22.72 15.40
CA GLU A 222 -0.63 -23.99 15.32
C GLU A 222 -1.00 -24.80 14.07
N THR A 223 -2.26 -24.70 13.61
CA THR A 223 -2.74 -25.47 12.46
C THR A 223 -2.38 -24.83 11.13
N LEU A 224 -2.47 -23.50 11.02
CA LEU A 224 -2.32 -22.77 9.77
C LEU A 224 -0.96 -22.05 9.69
N PRO A 225 -0.17 -22.27 8.62
CA PRO A 225 1.15 -21.69 8.49
C PRO A 225 1.14 -20.21 8.10
N ASN A 226 0.03 -19.71 7.56
CA ASN A 226 -0.08 -18.39 6.93
C ASN A 226 -0.95 -17.38 7.70
N THR A 227 -1.21 -17.60 9.00
CA THR A 227 -1.91 -16.61 9.82
C THR A 227 -1.00 -15.46 10.19
N VAL A 228 -1.51 -14.23 10.07
CA VAL A 228 -0.92 -13.01 10.62
C VAL A 228 -2.00 -12.33 11.44
N GLY A 229 -1.63 -11.78 12.59
CA GLY A 229 -2.57 -11.10 13.47
C GLY A 229 -1.88 -10.07 14.35
N GLY A 230 -2.62 -9.42 15.23
CA GLY A 230 -2.06 -8.38 16.08
C GLY A 230 -3.07 -7.78 17.03
N SER A 231 -2.74 -6.60 17.54
CA SER A 231 -3.67 -5.74 18.29
C SER A 231 -3.20 -4.30 18.25
N ALA A 232 -4.15 -3.37 18.24
CA ALA A 232 -3.91 -1.95 18.47
C ALA A 232 -3.68 -1.69 19.97
N ASP A 233 -2.45 -1.87 20.45
CA ASP A 233 -1.95 -1.71 21.84
C ASP A 233 -2.69 -2.49 22.96
N LEU A 234 -3.70 -3.27 22.60
CA LEU A 234 -4.53 -4.01 23.55
C LEU A 234 -4.20 -5.51 23.58
N THR A 235 -2.96 -5.91 23.28
CA THR A 235 -2.54 -7.32 23.17
C THR A 235 -2.96 -8.17 24.40
N GLY A 236 -2.63 -7.70 25.61
CA GLY A 236 -2.96 -8.40 26.86
C GLY A 236 -4.44 -8.28 27.25
N SER A 237 -5.12 -7.22 26.81
CA SER A 237 -6.55 -7.00 27.10
C SER A 237 -7.45 -7.85 26.19
N ASN A 238 -7.07 -7.97 24.92
CA ASN A 238 -7.78 -8.73 23.90
C ASN A 238 -7.36 -10.20 23.87
N ASN A 239 -6.19 -10.54 24.43
CA ASN A 239 -5.57 -11.87 24.39
C ASN A 239 -5.37 -12.42 22.96
N THR A 240 -4.84 -11.61 22.03
CA THR A 240 -4.68 -12.03 20.63
C THR A 240 -3.32 -12.67 20.32
N LYS A 241 -2.32 -12.52 21.18
CA LYS A 241 -1.00 -13.13 20.98
C LYS A 241 -0.99 -14.55 21.54
N THR A 242 -0.70 -15.53 20.67
CA THR A 242 -0.58 -16.95 21.04
C THR A 242 0.88 -17.31 21.30
N SER A 243 1.11 -18.41 22.01
CA SER A 243 2.42 -18.84 22.50
C SER A 243 3.46 -19.03 21.40
N GLY A 244 3.06 -19.52 20.22
CA GLY A 244 3.93 -19.74 19.07
C GLY A 244 4.17 -18.53 18.16
N MET A 245 3.64 -17.34 18.48
CA MET A 245 3.78 -16.16 17.61
C MET A 245 4.95 -15.26 18.01
N ALA A 246 5.91 -15.13 17.09
CA ALA A 246 6.93 -14.08 17.12
C ALA A 246 6.36 -12.75 16.59
N ALA A 247 6.86 -11.64 17.14
CA ALA A 247 6.50 -10.30 16.67
C ALA A 247 7.18 -9.98 15.34
N VAL A 248 6.48 -9.27 14.46
CA VAL A 248 7.08 -8.59 13.32
C VAL A 248 7.73 -7.32 13.85
N THR A 249 9.00 -7.09 13.52
CA THR A 249 9.76 -5.92 13.95
C THR A 249 10.49 -5.27 12.76
N PRO A 250 10.93 -4.01 12.87
CA PRO A 250 11.66 -3.34 11.78
C PRO A 250 13.01 -3.98 11.43
N ASN A 251 13.53 -4.89 12.26
CA ASN A 251 14.79 -5.60 12.03
C ASN A 251 14.57 -7.11 11.78
N ASP A 252 13.34 -7.60 11.89
CA ASP A 252 12.98 -9.00 11.68
C ASP A 252 11.50 -9.11 11.28
N TYR A 253 11.28 -9.35 9.98
CA TYR A 253 9.93 -9.51 9.42
C TYR A 253 9.43 -10.96 9.42
N SER A 254 10.19 -11.91 9.98
CA SER A 254 9.83 -13.35 9.97
C SER A 254 8.69 -13.70 10.94
N GLY A 255 8.36 -12.79 11.85
CA GLY A 255 7.24 -12.93 12.78
C GLY A 255 5.87 -12.91 12.09
N ARG A 256 4.83 -13.15 12.89
CA ARG A 256 3.42 -13.16 12.43
C ARG A 256 2.49 -12.35 13.34
N TYR A 257 3.02 -11.70 14.37
CA TYR A 257 2.27 -10.83 15.28
C TYR A 257 2.65 -9.36 15.11
N ILE A 258 1.69 -8.53 14.73
CA ILE A 258 1.88 -7.09 14.49
C ILE A 258 1.42 -6.31 15.72
N HIS A 259 2.31 -5.45 16.23
CA HIS A 259 1.98 -4.46 17.24
C HIS A 259 1.61 -3.16 16.53
N TYR A 260 0.32 -2.89 16.37
CA TYR A 260 -0.16 -1.75 15.57
C TYR A 260 -0.05 -0.41 16.28
N GLY A 261 0.20 -0.38 17.60
CA GLY A 261 0.09 0.83 18.42
C GLY A 261 -1.36 1.27 18.61
N VAL A 262 -1.61 2.48 19.10
CA VAL A 262 -2.97 3.02 19.26
C VAL A 262 -3.42 3.61 17.91
N ARG A 263 -3.70 2.71 16.96
CA ARG A 263 -3.96 3.02 15.55
C ARG A 263 -5.05 2.10 14.99
N GLU A 264 -6.27 2.25 15.51
CA GLU A 264 -7.38 1.34 15.20
C GLU A 264 -7.86 1.45 13.76
N HIS A 265 -7.78 2.63 13.14
CA HIS A 265 -8.29 2.83 11.78
C HIS A 265 -7.28 2.36 10.73
N GLY A 266 -5.98 2.53 11.01
CA GLY A 266 -4.89 2.06 10.16
C GLY A 266 -4.56 0.56 10.29
N MET A 267 -4.98 -0.09 11.38
CA MET A 267 -4.83 -1.54 11.63
C MET A 267 -5.75 -2.38 10.74
#